data_AF-A0A2Z6LXD3-F1
#
_entry.id   AF-A0A2Z6LXD3-F1
#
_cell.length_a   1.000
_cell.length_b   1.000
_cell.length_c   1.000
_cell.angle_alpha   90.00
_cell.angle_beta   90.00
_cell.angle_gamma   90.00
#
_symmetry.space_group_name_H-M   'P 1'
#
loop_
_entity.id
_entity.type
_entity.pdbx_description
1 polymer ?
#
loop_
_entity_poly.entity_id
_entity_poly.type
_entity_poly.pdbx_seq_one_letter_code
_entity_poly.pdbx_strand_id
1 'polypeptide(L)'
;MTSSFINCNHFVNLHRFPIMAMRSTFNYRHFSLHVSNASSQPQGIEIPPRVGFLGLGIMGTPMAQNLIKAGVDLTVWNRTKSKCDPLISLGAKYKPSPEEVAASCDLTFAMLADPQSAVDVACGKHGAANGMGPGKGYVDVSTVDVDTSKLINGQIKSTGALFLEAPVSGSKKPAEDGQLIFLTAGDRSLYETAAPLLDIMGKSKFYLGDVGNGAAMKLVVNMIMGSMMASFSEGLLLSEKVGLDPKVLVEDLRLALGLAESVSQPIPIAAAANELYKVAKSHGYSDEDFSAVIEALKSKFQHSENQ
;
A
#
# COMPACT_ATOMS: atom_id res chain seq x y z
N MET A 1 2.66 -23.97 65.08
CA MET A 1 2.99 -23.19 63.88
C MET A 1 1.69 -22.86 63.20
N THR A 2 1.35 -21.58 63.24
CA THR A 2 0.02 -21.00 63.04
C THR A 2 -0.33 -20.82 61.56
N SER A 3 -1.48 -21.34 61.16
CA SER A 3 -2.25 -20.91 59.98
C SER A 3 -2.83 -19.52 60.24
N SER A 4 -2.83 -18.63 59.25
CA SER A 4 -3.74 -17.46 59.22
C SER A 4 -3.93 -16.98 57.79
N PHE A 5 -5.15 -17.21 57.29
CA PHE A 5 -5.77 -16.42 56.24
C PHE A 5 -5.95 -14.98 56.75
N ILE A 6 -5.62 -13.98 55.94
CA ILE A 6 -6.11 -12.61 56.12
C ILE A 6 -6.67 -12.12 54.79
N ASN A 7 -7.97 -11.84 54.80
CA ASN A 7 -8.73 -11.12 53.80
C ASN A 7 -9.24 -9.85 54.47
N CYS A 8 -8.94 -8.66 53.94
CA CYS A 8 -9.83 -7.49 53.90
C CYS A 8 -9.12 -6.23 53.41
N ASN A 9 -9.67 -5.67 52.33
CA ASN A 9 -10.17 -4.29 52.29
C ASN A 9 -9.54 -3.29 53.26
N HIS A 10 -8.50 -2.58 52.81
CA HIS A 10 -8.21 -1.22 53.24
C HIS A 10 -7.28 -0.57 52.22
N PHE A 11 -7.80 0.30 51.36
CA PHE A 11 -7.19 1.57 50.91
C PHE A 11 -8.15 2.25 49.93
N VAL A 12 -9.29 2.71 50.46
CA VAL A 12 -10.12 3.74 49.83
C VAL A 12 -9.86 5.03 50.59
N ASN A 13 -9.04 5.91 50.01
CA ASN A 13 -9.08 7.37 50.10
C ASN A 13 -7.69 7.97 49.83
N LEU A 14 -7.48 8.45 48.60
CA LEU A 14 -6.55 9.55 48.36
C LEU A 14 -7.17 10.51 47.34
N HIS A 15 -7.63 11.63 47.90
CA HIS A 15 -7.77 12.98 47.35
C HIS A 15 -8.04 13.19 45.85
N ARG A 16 -9.25 13.72 45.61
CA ARG A 16 -9.63 14.53 44.45
C ARG A 16 -8.61 15.64 44.20
N PHE A 17 -7.91 15.58 43.06
CA PHE A 17 -7.36 16.75 42.38
C PHE A 17 -8.27 17.10 41.19
N PRO A 18 -8.66 18.37 41.00
CA PRO A 18 -9.51 18.77 39.89
C PRO A 18 -8.65 18.93 38.63
N ILE A 19 -8.76 18.00 37.68
CA ILE A 19 -8.23 18.22 36.34
C ILE A 19 -9.29 19.00 35.55
N MET A 20 -8.95 20.26 35.33
CA MET A 20 -9.65 21.25 34.51
C MET A 20 -9.94 20.66 33.12
N ALA A 21 -11.23 20.53 32.78
CA ALA A 21 -11.68 20.08 31.47
C ALA A 21 -11.33 21.13 30.41
N MET A 22 -10.23 20.90 29.70
CA MET A 22 -9.85 21.68 28.51
C MET A 22 -10.79 21.24 27.37
N ARG A 23 -11.88 22.00 27.15
CA ARG A 23 -12.73 21.86 25.97
C ARG A 23 -11.94 22.30 24.74
N SER A 24 -11.24 21.36 24.10
CA SER A 24 -10.77 21.55 22.73
C SER A 24 -11.94 21.21 21.80
N THR A 25 -12.48 22.23 21.13
CA THR A 25 -13.42 22.05 20.03
C THR A 25 -12.65 21.61 18.78
N PHE A 26 -12.31 20.32 18.70
CA PHE A 26 -11.94 19.70 17.43
C PHE A 26 -13.23 19.44 16.65
N ASN A 27 -13.49 20.28 15.65
CA ASN A 27 -14.55 20.05 14.66
C ASN A 27 -14.15 18.87 13.78
N TYR A 28 -14.46 17.64 14.23
CA TYR A 28 -14.52 16.50 13.34
C TYR A 28 -15.72 16.70 12.40
N ARG A 29 -15.45 17.13 11.16
CA ARG A 29 -16.42 16.90 10.09
C ARG A 29 -16.58 15.38 9.96
N HIS A 30 -17.77 14.91 10.29
CA HIS A 30 -18.16 13.51 10.18
C HIS A 30 -17.96 13.09 8.71
N PHE A 31 -16.90 12.33 8.43
CA PHE A 31 -16.70 11.71 7.13
C PHE A 31 -17.74 10.60 7.00
N SER A 32 -18.83 10.87 6.27
CA SER A 32 -19.84 9.86 5.99
C SER A 32 -19.25 8.87 4.98
N LEU A 33 -18.80 7.71 5.47
CA LEU A 33 -18.50 6.55 4.64
C LEU A 33 -19.79 6.08 3.98
N HIS A 34 -20.04 6.52 2.75
CA HIS A 34 -21.06 5.90 1.91
C HIS A 34 -20.49 4.57 1.39
N VAL A 35 -20.78 3.50 2.13
CA VAL A 35 -20.69 2.14 1.61
C VAL A 35 -21.93 1.93 0.74
N SER A 36 -21.78 2.14 -0.57
CA SER A 36 -22.88 1.94 -1.52
C SER A 36 -23.08 0.43 -1.73
N ASN A 37 -24.16 -0.12 -1.16
CA ASN A 37 -24.75 -1.38 -1.62
C ASN A 37 -25.54 -1.11 -2.89
N ALA A 38 -24.90 -1.25 -4.05
CA ALA A 38 -25.56 -1.10 -5.35
C ALA A 38 -26.02 -2.46 -5.89
N SER A 39 -27.29 -2.79 -5.65
CA SER A 39 -28.04 -3.73 -6.48
C SER A 39 -28.56 -3.00 -7.71
N SER A 40 -27.76 -2.94 -8.78
CA SER A 40 -28.19 -2.50 -10.10
C SER A 40 -27.40 -3.28 -11.16
N GLN A 41 -28.12 -3.92 -12.08
CA GLN A 41 -27.59 -4.68 -13.21
C GLN A 41 -26.48 -3.90 -13.94
N PRO A 42 -25.34 -4.53 -14.30
CA PRO A 42 -24.25 -3.81 -14.94
C PRO A 42 -24.64 -3.42 -16.37
N GLN A 43 -24.85 -2.13 -16.61
CA GLN A 43 -24.65 -1.55 -17.93
C GLN A 43 -23.18 -1.80 -18.32
N GLY A 44 -22.96 -2.35 -19.52
CA GLY A 44 -21.66 -2.80 -19.99
C GLY A 44 -20.58 -1.78 -19.70
N ILE A 45 -19.61 -2.18 -18.89
CA ILE A 45 -18.50 -1.33 -18.48
C ILE A 45 -17.62 -1.09 -19.71
N GLU A 46 -17.71 0.08 -20.32
CA GLU A 46 -16.81 0.46 -21.41
C GLU A 46 -15.40 0.67 -20.84
N ILE A 47 -14.56 -0.35 -21.02
CA ILE A 47 -13.13 -0.28 -20.70
C ILE A 47 -12.46 0.69 -21.69
N PRO A 48 -11.58 1.62 -21.25
CA PRO A 48 -10.84 2.48 -22.15
C PRO A 48 -10.15 1.66 -23.25
N PRO A 49 -10.28 2.04 -24.53
CA PRO A 49 -9.91 1.16 -25.62
C PRO A 49 -8.40 0.89 -25.72
N ARG A 50 -7.54 1.78 -25.18
CA ARG A 50 -6.08 1.61 -25.18
C ARG A 50 -5.46 2.06 -23.85
N VAL A 51 -4.76 1.15 -23.18
CA VAL A 51 -4.16 1.41 -21.86
C VAL A 51 -2.64 1.33 -21.93
N GLY A 52 -1.97 2.30 -21.32
CA GLY A 52 -0.52 2.35 -21.16
C GLY A 52 -0.10 1.84 -19.78
N PHE A 53 1.07 1.19 -19.68
CA PHE A 53 1.67 0.83 -18.39
C PHE A 53 3.17 1.13 -18.37
N LEU A 54 3.57 2.04 -17.49
CA LEU A 54 4.94 2.50 -17.34
C LEU A 54 5.54 1.91 -16.06
N GLY A 55 6.63 1.14 -16.20
CA GLY A 55 7.34 0.53 -15.07
C GLY A 55 6.91 -0.90 -14.80
N LEU A 56 7.81 -1.84 -15.10
CA LEU A 56 7.58 -3.29 -15.01
C LEU A 56 8.49 -3.92 -13.94
N GLY A 57 8.34 -3.43 -12.72
CA GLY A 57 9.04 -3.92 -11.54
C GLY A 57 8.35 -5.11 -10.88
N ILE A 58 8.64 -5.31 -9.58
CA ILE A 58 8.02 -6.35 -8.74
C ILE A 58 6.50 -6.22 -8.71
N MET A 59 5.99 -4.98 -8.61
CA MET A 59 4.56 -4.69 -8.58
C MET A 59 3.96 -4.47 -9.97
N GLY A 60 4.64 -3.69 -10.82
CA GLY A 60 4.09 -3.31 -12.13
C GLY A 60 3.87 -4.49 -13.08
N THR A 61 4.76 -5.49 -13.07
CA THR A 61 4.65 -6.68 -13.93
C THR A 61 3.36 -7.48 -13.65
N PRO A 62 3.08 -7.96 -12.42
CA PRO A 62 1.84 -8.70 -12.16
C PRO A 62 0.57 -7.86 -12.37
N MET A 63 0.61 -6.55 -12.06
CA MET A 63 -0.51 -5.64 -12.35
C MET A 63 -0.83 -5.58 -13.85
N ALA A 64 0.20 -5.37 -14.68
CA ALA A 64 0.07 -5.36 -16.13
C ALA A 64 -0.40 -6.73 -16.69
N GLN A 65 0.09 -7.85 -16.13
CA GLN A 65 -0.38 -9.19 -16.50
C GLN A 65 -1.88 -9.37 -16.25
N ASN A 66 -2.41 -8.86 -15.14
CA ASN A 66 -3.83 -8.98 -14.83
C ASN A 66 -4.69 -8.19 -15.82
N LEU A 67 -4.24 -7.01 -16.25
CA LEU A 67 -4.88 -6.25 -17.32
C LEU A 67 -4.90 -7.03 -18.65
N ILE A 68 -3.76 -7.60 -19.05
CA ILE A 68 -3.65 -8.41 -20.29
C ILE A 68 -4.59 -9.62 -20.23
N LYS A 69 -4.61 -10.36 -19.12
CA LYS A 69 -5.50 -11.52 -18.93
C LYS A 69 -6.98 -11.15 -19.00
N ALA A 70 -7.34 -9.93 -18.60
CA ALA A 70 -8.69 -9.39 -18.73
C ALA A 70 -9.02 -8.89 -20.15
N GLY A 71 -8.11 -9.03 -21.12
CA GLY A 71 -8.32 -8.65 -22.51
C GLY A 71 -8.07 -7.17 -22.81
N VAL A 72 -7.40 -6.43 -21.92
CA VAL A 72 -7.07 -5.02 -22.12
C VAL A 72 -5.97 -4.87 -23.18
N ASP A 73 -6.17 -3.98 -24.16
CA ASP A 73 -5.14 -3.60 -25.13
C ASP A 73 -4.04 -2.77 -24.45
N LEU A 74 -3.00 -3.45 -23.99
CA LEU A 74 -1.95 -2.87 -23.16
C LEU A 74 -0.70 -2.53 -23.97
N THR A 75 -0.24 -1.28 -23.86
CA THR A 75 1.06 -0.84 -24.36
C THR A 75 1.99 -0.56 -23.19
N VAL A 76 3.15 -1.20 -23.16
CA VAL A 76 4.07 -1.15 -22.02
C VAL A 76 5.38 -0.46 -22.35
N TRP A 77 5.97 0.13 -21.32
CA TRP A 77 7.33 0.60 -21.33
C TRP A 77 8.00 0.32 -19.99
N ASN A 78 9.30 0.04 -20.05
CA ASN A 78 10.17 0.03 -18.88
C ASN A 78 11.57 0.48 -19.29
N ARG A 79 12.25 1.22 -18.40
CA ARG A 79 13.64 1.69 -18.61
C ARG A 79 14.58 0.58 -19.07
N THR A 80 14.46 -0.60 -18.47
CA THR A 80 15.14 -1.81 -18.94
C THR A 80 14.20 -2.56 -19.88
N LYS A 81 14.47 -2.51 -21.20
CA LYS A 81 13.60 -3.11 -22.23
C LYS A 81 13.30 -4.58 -21.98
N SER A 82 14.29 -5.38 -21.56
CA SER A 82 14.11 -6.84 -21.37
C SER A 82 13.04 -7.20 -20.33
N LYS A 83 12.68 -6.29 -19.42
CA LYS A 83 11.54 -6.50 -18.50
C LYS A 83 10.18 -6.47 -19.19
N CYS A 84 10.10 -5.95 -20.42
CA CYS A 84 8.88 -5.94 -21.22
C CYS A 84 8.65 -7.28 -21.93
N ASP A 85 9.71 -8.04 -22.22
CA ASP A 85 9.65 -9.22 -23.08
C ASP A 85 8.61 -10.27 -22.59
N PRO A 86 8.48 -10.58 -21.27
CA PRO A 86 7.45 -11.49 -20.79
C PRO A 86 6.02 -11.01 -21.06
N LEU A 87 5.76 -9.70 -21.02
CA LEU A 87 4.43 -9.15 -21.31
C LEU A 87 4.16 -9.06 -22.80
N ILE A 88 5.19 -8.77 -23.61
CA ILE A 88 5.10 -8.80 -25.06
C ILE A 88 4.71 -10.19 -25.55
N SER A 89 5.30 -11.25 -24.96
CA SER A 89 4.91 -12.64 -25.24
C SER A 89 3.46 -12.97 -24.85
N LEU A 90 2.85 -12.19 -23.95
CA LEU A 90 1.45 -12.30 -23.55
C LEU A 90 0.51 -11.40 -24.37
N GLY A 91 1.02 -10.66 -25.36
CA GLY A 91 0.23 -9.82 -26.26
C GLY A 91 0.33 -8.31 -25.99
N ALA A 92 1.15 -7.86 -25.05
CA ALA A 92 1.39 -6.43 -24.85
C ALA A 92 2.15 -5.81 -26.02
N LYS A 93 1.77 -4.58 -26.39
CA LYS A 93 2.53 -3.74 -27.32
C LYS A 93 3.67 -3.05 -26.58
N TYR A 94 4.74 -2.70 -27.28
CA TYR A 94 5.89 -1.99 -26.72
C TYR A 94 6.11 -0.65 -27.42
N LYS A 95 6.47 0.36 -26.64
CA LYS A 95 7.00 1.64 -27.12
C LYS A 95 8.32 1.95 -26.41
N PRO A 96 9.25 2.70 -27.03
CA PRO A 96 10.59 2.91 -26.50
C PRO A 96 10.68 4.05 -25.46
N SER A 97 9.63 4.85 -25.27
CA SER A 97 9.61 5.96 -24.31
C SER A 97 8.25 6.10 -23.61
N PRO A 98 8.20 6.69 -22.39
CA PRO A 98 6.95 7.06 -21.72
C PRO A 98 6.06 7.99 -22.55
N GLU A 99 6.67 8.96 -23.22
CA GLU A 99 6.02 9.88 -24.18
C GLU A 99 5.24 9.11 -25.27
N GLU A 100 5.88 8.14 -25.91
CA GLU A 100 5.25 7.37 -26.99
C GLU A 100 4.13 6.44 -26.50
N VAL A 101 4.24 5.88 -25.29
CA VAL A 101 3.14 5.13 -24.66
C VAL A 101 1.95 6.07 -24.45
N ALA A 102 2.18 7.20 -23.76
CA ALA A 102 1.15 8.18 -23.45
C ALA A 102 0.44 8.73 -24.70
N ALA A 103 1.20 9.00 -25.77
CA ALA A 103 0.65 9.44 -27.04
C ALA A 103 -0.31 8.42 -27.67
N SER A 104 0.01 7.12 -27.54
CA SER A 104 -0.76 6.02 -28.14
C SER A 104 -1.96 5.53 -27.32
N CYS A 105 -2.06 5.91 -26.05
CA CYS A 105 -3.04 5.39 -25.09
C CYS A 105 -4.03 6.46 -24.62
N ASP A 106 -5.20 6.03 -24.17
CA ASP A 106 -6.24 6.93 -23.63
C ASP A 106 -6.07 7.10 -22.11
N LEU A 107 -5.61 6.05 -21.43
CA LEU A 107 -5.26 6.05 -20.02
C LEU A 107 -3.89 5.40 -19.83
N THR A 108 -2.99 6.01 -19.05
CA THR A 108 -1.65 5.47 -18.78
C THR A 108 -1.42 5.32 -17.29
N PHE A 109 -1.14 4.08 -16.85
CA PHE A 109 -0.68 3.79 -15.48
C PHE A 109 0.83 3.95 -15.37
N ALA A 110 1.30 4.32 -14.18
CA ALA A 110 2.72 4.36 -13.87
C ALA A 110 3.01 3.74 -12.48
N MET A 111 3.91 2.75 -12.44
CA MET A 111 4.34 2.06 -11.22
C MET A 111 5.88 2.08 -11.10
N LEU A 112 6.41 3.11 -10.45
CA LEU A 112 7.83 3.39 -10.35
C LEU A 112 8.39 3.09 -8.95
N ALA A 113 9.72 2.96 -8.89
CA ALA A 113 10.41 2.49 -7.69
C ALA A 113 10.51 3.55 -6.59
N ASP A 114 10.59 4.82 -6.96
CA ASP A 114 10.87 5.95 -6.08
C ASP A 114 10.31 7.26 -6.68
N PRO A 115 10.19 8.33 -5.85
CA PRO A 115 9.70 9.64 -6.30
C PRO A 115 10.46 10.23 -7.48
N GLN A 116 11.80 10.12 -7.51
CA GLN A 116 12.60 10.66 -8.60
C GLN A 116 12.27 9.97 -9.92
N SER A 117 12.17 8.64 -9.91
CA SER A 117 11.79 7.85 -11.07
C SER A 117 10.38 8.18 -11.56
N ALA A 118 9.43 8.44 -10.64
CA ALA A 118 8.08 8.87 -10.99
C ALA A 118 8.08 10.24 -11.70
N VAL A 119 8.82 11.22 -11.15
CA VAL A 119 8.98 12.53 -11.78
C VAL A 119 9.67 12.44 -13.14
N ASP A 120 10.75 11.66 -13.27
CA ASP A 120 11.48 11.51 -14.53
C ASP A 120 10.60 10.89 -15.62
N VAL A 121 9.81 9.87 -15.26
CA VAL A 121 8.92 9.17 -16.20
C VAL A 121 7.70 10.01 -16.56
N ALA A 122 7.17 10.83 -15.66
CA ALA A 122 6.04 11.69 -15.93
C ALA A 122 6.45 12.98 -16.67
N CYS A 123 7.48 13.65 -16.18
CA CYS A 123 7.80 15.05 -16.49
C CYS A 123 9.15 15.24 -17.19
N GLY A 124 9.96 14.18 -17.35
CA GLY A 124 11.26 14.27 -17.99
C GLY A 124 11.20 14.63 -19.48
N LYS A 125 12.38 14.77 -20.12
CA LYS A 125 12.51 15.15 -21.54
C LYS A 125 11.70 14.26 -22.50
N HIS A 126 11.60 12.96 -22.19
CA HIS A 126 10.77 11.98 -22.91
C HIS A 126 9.68 11.40 -22.00
N GLY A 127 9.26 12.19 -21.01
CA GLY A 127 8.26 11.82 -20.02
C GLY A 127 6.86 11.78 -20.62
N ALA A 128 5.95 11.10 -19.94
CA ALA A 128 4.58 10.89 -20.36
C ALA A 128 3.85 12.19 -20.70
N ALA A 129 4.11 13.29 -19.98
CA ALA A 129 3.50 14.59 -20.22
C ALA A 129 3.66 15.09 -21.68
N ASN A 130 4.77 14.77 -22.35
CA ASN A 130 4.99 15.19 -23.74
C ASN A 130 4.07 14.47 -24.75
N GLY A 131 3.51 13.32 -24.39
CA GLY A 131 2.53 12.58 -25.19
C GLY A 131 1.08 12.75 -24.72
N MET A 132 0.84 13.60 -23.71
CA MET A 132 -0.47 13.81 -23.11
C MET A 132 -1.20 15.02 -23.71
N GLY A 133 -2.51 15.07 -23.50
CA GLY A 133 -3.39 16.11 -24.04
C GLY A 133 -4.84 15.93 -23.56
N PRO A 134 -5.76 16.82 -23.99
CA PRO A 134 -7.17 16.73 -23.63
C PRO A 134 -7.77 15.35 -23.94
N GLY A 135 -8.56 14.83 -23.01
CA GLY A 135 -9.21 13.52 -23.12
C GLY A 135 -8.35 12.32 -22.69
N LYS A 136 -7.06 12.52 -22.38
CA LYS A 136 -6.18 11.47 -21.85
C LYS A 136 -6.12 11.52 -20.31
N GLY A 137 -5.81 10.37 -19.72
CA GLY A 137 -5.61 10.23 -18.26
C GLY A 137 -4.26 9.64 -17.90
N TYR A 138 -3.65 10.18 -16.85
CA TYR A 138 -2.46 9.60 -16.21
C TYR A 138 -2.79 9.17 -14.79
N VAL A 139 -2.52 7.90 -14.47
CA VAL A 139 -2.79 7.32 -13.16
C VAL A 139 -1.48 6.85 -12.52
N ASP A 140 -0.98 7.59 -11.54
CA ASP A 140 0.23 7.21 -10.82
C ASP A 140 -0.12 6.28 -9.66
N VAL A 141 0.28 5.02 -9.76
CA VAL A 141 0.06 3.99 -8.73
C VAL A 141 1.32 3.77 -7.87
N SER A 142 2.36 4.58 -8.08
CA SER A 142 3.61 4.54 -7.32
C SER A 142 3.42 5.00 -5.87
N THR A 143 4.35 4.61 -4.99
CA THR A 143 4.41 5.20 -3.65
C THR A 143 5.34 6.41 -3.68
N VAL A 144 4.77 7.60 -3.53
CA VAL A 144 5.49 8.88 -3.50
C VAL A 144 5.00 9.76 -2.35
N ASP A 145 5.70 10.86 -2.09
CA ASP A 145 5.25 11.89 -1.16
C ASP A 145 4.23 12.86 -1.82
N VAL A 146 3.61 13.68 -0.98
CA VAL A 146 2.55 14.62 -1.37
C VAL A 146 3.06 15.66 -2.37
N ASP A 147 4.28 16.17 -2.18
CA ASP A 147 4.82 17.24 -3.01
C ASP A 147 5.17 16.69 -4.41
N THR A 148 5.73 15.49 -4.47
CA THR A 148 5.98 14.75 -5.71
C THR A 148 4.68 14.53 -6.49
N SER A 149 3.63 14.03 -5.85
CA SER A 149 2.33 13.82 -6.51
C SER A 149 1.73 15.13 -7.04
N LYS A 150 1.77 16.20 -6.24
CA LYS A 150 1.30 17.53 -6.66
C LYS A 150 2.10 18.11 -7.82
N LEU A 151 3.41 17.88 -7.85
CA LEU A 151 4.28 18.29 -8.95
C LEU A 151 3.87 17.58 -10.25
N ILE A 152 3.73 16.25 -10.21
CA ILE A 152 3.33 15.44 -11.37
C ILE A 152 1.95 15.87 -11.84
N ASN A 153 0.99 16.05 -10.93
CA ASN A 153 -0.34 16.57 -11.22
C ASN A 153 -0.29 17.91 -11.96
N GLY A 154 0.49 18.88 -11.47
CA GLY A 154 0.62 20.18 -12.10
C GLY A 154 1.15 20.09 -13.54
N GLN A 155 2.16 19.25 -13.77
CA GLN A 155 2.72 19.03 -15.11
C GLN A 155 1.74 18.33 -16.06
N ILE A 156 1.12 17.23 -15.63
CA ILE A 156 0.14 16.49 -16.44
C ILE A 156 -1.05 17.38 -16.78
N LYS A 157 -1.62 18.10 -15.82
CA LYS A 157 -2.79 18.97 -16.07
C LYS A 157 -2.47 20.16 -16.96
N SER A 158 -1.22 20.62 -17.00
CA SER A 158 -0.80 21.69 -17.92
C SER A 158 -0.95 21.31 -19.40
N THR A 159 -0.98 20.01 -19.71
CA THR A 159 -1.23 19.46 -21.06
C THR A 159 -2.72 19.41 -21.43
N GLY A 160 -3.63 19.62 -20.45
CA GLY A 160 -5.07 19.39 -20.60
C GLY A 160 -5.52 17.96 -20.30
N ALA A 161 -4.60 17.04 -19.99
CA ALA A 161 -4.92 15.70 -19.51
C ALA A 161 -5.42 15.71 -18.04
N LEU A 162 -6.03 14.61 -17.62
CA LEU A 162 -6.48 14.37 -16.25
C LEU A 162 -5.42 13.60 -15.46
N PHE A 163 -5.39 13.81 -14.15
CA PHE A 163 -4.46 13.16 -13.24
C PHE A 163 -5.18 12.49 -12.05
N LEU A 164 -4.74 11.28 -11.73
CA LEU A 164 -5.17 10.53 -10.56
C LEU A 164 -3.94 9.92 -9.88
N GLU A 165 -3.77 10.16 -8.59
CA GLU A 165 -2.89 9.31 -7.77
C GLU A 165 -3.71 8.13 -7.25
N ALA A 166 -3.10 6.95 -7.24
CA ALA A 166 -3.72 5.72 -6.79
C ALA A 166 -2.70 4.75 -6.16
N PRO A 167 -1.88 5.19 -5.18
CA PRO A 167 -0.96 4.30 -4.50
C PRO A 167 -1.66 3.08 -3.91
N VAL A 168 -0.95 1.96 -3.87
CA VAL A 168 -1.52 0.66 -3.52
C VAL A 168 -1.06 0.14 -2.16
N SER A 169 -1.97 -0.49 -1.42
CA SER A 169 -1.63 -1.40 -0.32
C SER A 169 -1.70 -2.85 -0.77
N GLY A 170 -0.72 -3.64 -0.34
CA GLY A 170 -0.45 -4.98 -0.84
C GLY A 170 0.99 -5.10 -1.33
N SER A 171 1.46 -6.35 -1.45
CA SER A 171 2.79 -6.69 -1.96
C SER A 171 2.65 -7.49 -3.27
N LYS A 172 3.73 -8.15 -3.71
CA LYS A 172 3.79 -8.94 -4.94
C LYS A 172 2.63 -9.94 -5.07
N LYS A 173 2.38 -10.75 -4.04
CA LYS A 173 1.33 -11.78 -4.10
C LYS A 173 -0.09 -11.19 -4.27
N PRO A 174 -0.51 -10.19 -3.47
CA PRO A 174 -1.74 -9.45 -3.76
C PRO A 174 -1.79 -8.79 -5.15
N ALA A 175 -0.65 -8.35 -5.70
CA ALA A 175 -0.61 -7.81 -7.06
C ALA A 175 -0.84 -8.90 -8.11
N GLU A 176 -0.26 -10.09 -7.94
CA GLU A 176 -0.48 -11.26 -8.81
C GLU A 176 -1.95 -11.71 -8.80
N ASP A 177 -2.57 -11.69 -7.63
CA ASP A 177 -3.94 -12.19 -7.43
C ASP A 177 -5.04 -11.15 -7.73
N GLY A 178 -4.68 -9.91 -8.09
CA GLY A 178 -5.66 -8.84 -8.29
C GLY A 178 -6.36 -8.44 -6.99
N GLN A 179 -5.64 -8.43 -5.87
CA GLN A 179 -6.15 -8.21 -4.52
C GLN A 179 -5.57 -6.96 -3.84
N LEU A 180 -4.98 -6.05 -4.62
CA LEU A 180 -4.51 -4.75 -4.14
C LEU A 180 -5.65 -3.89 -3.60
N ILE A 181 -5.29 -2.93 -2.75
CA ILE A 181 -6.19 -1.89 -2.26
C ILE A 181 -5.67 -0.55 -2.78
N PHE A 182 -6.46 0.14 -3.60
CA PHE A 182 -6.11 1.43 -4.17
C PHE A 182 -6.54 2.59 -3.27
N LEU A 183 -5.63 3.53 -3.00
CA LEU A 183 -5.86 4.73 -2.21
C LEU A 183 -5.88 5.94 -3.15
N THR A 184 -7.01 6.15 -3.82
CA THR A 184 -7.11 7.08 -4.96
C THR A 184 -7.44 8.51 -4.54
N ALA A 185 -6.86 9.50 -5.21
CA ALA A 185 -7.24 10.91 -5.09
C ALA A 185 -6.90 11.67 -6.38
N GLY A 186 -7.57 12.78 -6.65
CA GLY A 186 -7.40 13.58 -7.86
C GLY A 186 -8.68 13.72 -8.68
N ASP A 187 -8.56 13.75 -10.01
CA ASP A 187 -9.70 14.03 -10.89
C ASP A 187 -10.78 12.93 -10.79
N ARG A 188 -11.98 13.32 -10.33
CA ARG A 188 -13.09 12.39 -10.08
C ARG A 188 -13.56 11.67 -11.35
N SER A 189 -13.58 12.35 -12.48
CA SER A 189 -13.95 11.76 -13.77
C SER A 189 -12.94 10.67 -14.19
N LEU A 190 -11.65 10.92 -13.99
CA LEU A 190 -10.62 9.91 -14.28
C LEU A 190 -10.70 8.73 -13.32
N TYR A 191 -11.03 8.94 -12.04
CA TYR A 191 -11.31 7.84 -11.11
C TYR A 191 -12.42 6.92 -11.62
N GLU A 192 -13.52 7.49 -12.13
CA GLU A 192 -14.64 6.73 -12.67
C GLU A 192 -14.27 5.96 -13.94
N THR A 193 -13.50 6.58 -14.85
CA THR A 193 -12.97 5.92 -16.05
C THR A 193 -11.95 4.81 -15.71
N ALA A 194 -11.11 5.02 -14.69
CA ALA A 194 -10.09 4.07 -14.27
C ALA A 194 -10.66 2.92 -13.42
N ALA A 195 -11.81 3.12 -12.76
CA ALA A 195 -12.39 2.18 -11.79
C ALA A 195 -12.44 0.72 -12.26
N PRO A 196 -12.88 0.40 -13.49
CA PRO A 196 -12.89 -0.98 -13.98
C PRO A 196 -11.50 -1.61 -14.09
N LEU A 197 -10.50 -0.82 -14.48
CA LEU A 197 -9.11 -1.26 -14.60
C LEU A 197 -8.50 -1.48 -13.21
N LEU A 198 -8.84 -0.62 -12.24
CA LEU A 198 -8.46 -0.80 -10.84
C LEU A 198 -9.09 -2.06 -10.23
N ASP A 199 -10.33 -2.41 -10.59
CA ASP A 199 -11.01 -3.61 -10.12
C ASP A 199 -10.43 -4.92 -10.67
N ILE A 200 -9.77 -4.88 -11.83
CA ILE A 200 -9.01 -6.02 -12.36
C ILE A 200 -7.74 -6.26 -11.52
N MET A 201 -7.12 -5.18 -11.04
CA MET A 201 -5.83 -5.22 -10.33
C MET A 201 -5.99 -5.29 -8.80
N GLY A 202 -7.20 -5.08 -8.27
CA GLY A 202 -7.42 -4.97 -6.85
C GLY A 202 -8.82 -5.34 -6.40
N LYS A 203 -8.93 -5.61 -5.09
CA LYS A 203 -10.20 -6.00 -4.44
C LYS A 203 -10.98 -4.82 -3.88
N SER A 204 -10.33 -3.66 -3.72
CA SER A 204 -10.93 -2.48 -3.12
C SER A 204 -10.25 -1.21 -3.61
N LYS A 205 -11.01 -0.12 -3.64
CA LYS A 205 -10.55 1.23 -3.99
C LYS A 205 -11.26 2.27 -3.15
N PHE A 206 -10.52 3.25 -2.65
CA PHE A 206 -11.03 4.39 -1.90
C PHE A 206 -10.81 5.65 -2.70
N TYR A 207 -11.79 6.56 -2.73
CA TYR A 207 -11.62 7.90 -3.28
C TYR A 207 -11.49 8.91 -2.13
N LEU A 208 -10.32 9.53 -2.03
CA LEU A 208 -9.86 10.33 -0.90
C LEU A 208 -9.90 11.83 -1.20
N GLY A 209 -10.55 12.24 -2.29
CA GLY A 209 -10.72 13.64 -2.67
C GLY A 209 -9.50 14.19 -3.42
N ASP A 210 -8.93 15.28 -2.91
CA ASP A 210 -7.92 16.06 -3.61
C ASP A 210 -6.54 15.39 -3.69
N VAL A 211 -5.78 15.73 -4.73
CA VAL A 211 -4.40 15.26 -4.94
C VAL A 211 -3.52 15.51 -3.71
N GLY A 212 -2.80 14.48 -3.30
CA GLY A 212 -1.96 14.44 -2.11
C GLY A 212 -2.58 13.58 -1.01
N ASN A 213 -3.90 13.43 -0.96
CA ASN A 213 -4.56 12.65 0.10
C ASN A 213 -4.28 11.14 -0.02
N GLY A 214 -4.20 10.61 -1.25
CA GLY A 214 -3.81 9.23 -1.52
C GLY A 214 -2.36 8.97 -1.15
N ALA A 215 -1.43 9.83 -1.57
CA ALA A 215 -0.02 9.76 -1.19
C ALA A 215 0.16 9.82 0.33
N ALA A 216 -0.47 10.81 1.00
CA ALA A 216 -0.42 10.95 2.45
C ALA A 216 -0.98 9.73 3.17
N MET A 217 -2.16 9.24 2.77
CA MET A 217 -2.76 8.03 3.36
C MET A 217 -1.84 6.82 3.20
N LYS A 218 -1.22 6.66 2.02
CA LYS A 218 -0.28 5.55 1.79
C LYS A 218 0.93 5.63 2.72
N LEU A 219 1.50 6.82 2.92
CA LEU A 219 2.63 7.00 3.83
C LEU A 219 2.24 6.73 5.29
N VAL A 220 1.04 7.14 5.72
CA VAL A 220 0.49 6.80 7.05
C VAL A 220 0.36 5.28 7.22
N VAL A 221 -0.21 4.59 6.24
CA VAL A 221 -0.32 3.12 6.25
C VAL A 221 1.06 2.47 6.35
N ASN A 222 2.02 2.88 5.52
CA ASN A 222 3.36 2.33 5.52
C ASN A 222 4.12 2.61 6.84
N MET A 223 3.94 3.79 7.43
CA MET A 223 4.53 4.13 8.73
C MET A 223 4.03 3.17 9.81
N ILE A 224 2.71 2.97 9.90
CA ILE A 224 2.10 2.05 10.87
C ILE A 224 2.65 0.63 10.65
N MET A 225 2.63 0.13 9.42
CA MET A 225 3.15 -1.20 9.10
C MET A 225 4.64 -1.35 9.45
N GLY A 226 5.46 -0.34 9.16
CA GLY A 226 6.89 -0.35 9.47
C GLY A 226 7.17 -0.41 10.97
N SER A 227 6.49 0.44 11.77
CA SER A 227 6.62 0.43 13.23
C SER A 227 6.23 -0.91 13.84
N MET A 228 5.15 -1.50 13.34
CA MET A 228 4.69 -2.80 13.81
C MET A 228 5.66 -3.92 13.50
N MET A 229 6.30 -3.88 12.32
CA MET A 229 7.33 -4.85 11.95
C MET A 229 8.54 -4.75 12.87
N ALA A 230 8.99 -3.53 13.19
CA ALA A 230 10.10 -3.32 14.12
C ALA A 230 9.79 -3.92 15.51
N SER A 231 8.61 -3.61 16.08
CA SER A 231 8.20 -4.14 17.38
C SER A 231 8.08 -5.68 17.37
N PHE A 232 7.58 -6.25 16.29
CA PHE A 232 7.48 -7.70 16.14
C PHE A 232 8.88 -8.35 16.06
N SER A 233 9.80 -7.76 15.28
CA SER A 233 11.19 -8.24 15.18
C SER A 233 11.93 -8.18 16.52
N GLU A 234 11.77 -7.10 17.28
CA GLU A 234 12.36 -6.98 18.63
C GLU A 234 11.80 -8.05 19.58
N GLY A 235 10.50 -8.32 19.54
CA GLY A 235 9.86 -9.36 20.35
C GLY A 235 10.39 -10.76 20.02
N LEU A 236 10.54 -11.10 18.74
CA LEU A 236 11.11 -12.38 18.32
C LEU A 236 12.55 -12.55 18.80
N LEU A 237 13.40 -11.54 18.59
CA LEU A 237 14.80 -11.58 19.01
C LEU A 237 14.95 -11.68 20.54
N LEU A 238 14.13 -10.94 21.29
CA LEU A 238 14.13 -11.04 22.74
C LEU A 238 13.71 -12.43 23.19
N SER A 239 12.67 -13.01 22.57
CA SER A 239 12.21 -14.36 22.90
C SER A 239 13.30 -15.41 22.71
N GLU A 240 14.05 -15.31 21.62
CA GLU A 240 15.20 -16.19 21.35
C GLU A 240 16.30 -16.00 22.40
N LYS A 241 16.66 -14.75 22.72
CA LYS A 241 17.74 -14.46 23.70
C LYS A 241 17.41 -14.94 25.11
N VAL A 242 16.12 -14.99 25.49
CA VAL A 242 15.69 -15.55 26.78
C VAL A 242 15.42 -17.06 26.73
N GLY A 243 15.70 -17.72 25.60
CA GLY A 243 15.61 -19.19 25.45
C GLY A 243 14.21 -19.71 25.12
N LEU A 244 13.30 -18.86 24.65
CA LEU A 244 11.99 -19.27 24.15
C LEU A 244 12.07 -19.60 22.65
N ASP A 245 11.24 -20.54 22.18
CA ASP A 245 11.09 -20.82 20.75
C ASP A 245 10.27 -19.70 20.09
N PRO A 246 10.83 -18.93 19.14
CA PRO A 246 10.11 -17.86 18.45
C PRO A 246 8.86 -18.36 17.73
N LYS A 247 8.80 -19.63 17.32
CA LYS A 247 7.61 -20.22 16.69
C LYS A 247 6.42 -20.28 17.65
N VAL A 248 6.69 -20.53 18.93
CA VAL A 248 5.66 -20.54 19.98
C VAL A 248 5.12 -19.13 20.20
N LEU A 249 5.98 -18.10 20.21
CA LEU A 249 5.54 -16.70 20.30
C LEU A 249 4.61 -16.33 19.14
N VAL A 250 4.98 -16.71 17.91
CA VAL A 250 4.16 -16.44 16.72
C VAL A 250 2.80 -17.13 16.82
N GLU A 251 2.77 -18.41 17.22
CA GLU A 251 1.51 -19.15 17.36
C GLU A 251 0.64 -18.57 18.48
N ASP A 252 1.22 -18.20 19.62
CA ASP A 252 0.51 -17.55 20.72
C ASP A 252 -0.08 -16.20 20.29
N LEU A 253 0.68 -15.36 19.58
CA LEU A 253 0.17 -14.09 19.04
C LEU A 253 -0.99 -14.31 18.05
N ARG A 254 -0.93 -15.36 17.23
CA ARG A 254 -2.00 -15.74 16.32
C ARG A 254 -3.26 -16.20 17.07
N LEU A 255 -3.10 -17.00 18.12
CA LEU A 255 -4.22 -17.45 18.97
C LEU A 255 -4.84 -16.29 19.74
N ALA A 256 -4.02 -15.40 20.31
CA ALA A 256 -4.46 -14.18 20.99
C ALA A 256 -5.27 -13.28 20.04
N LEU A 257 -4.93 -13.23 18.75
CA LEU A 257 -5.71 -12.54 17.73
C LEU A 257 -7.08 -13.15 17.49
N GLY A 258 -7.15 -14.47 17.30
CA GLY A 258 -8.44 -15.15 17.16
C GLY A 258 -9.32 -14.96 18.39
N LEU A 259 -8.73 -14.98 19.59
CA LEU A 259 -9.44 -14.72 20.83
C LEU A 259 -9.97 -13.29 20.89
N ALA A 260 -9.16 -12.29 20.56
CA ALA A 260 -9.57 -10.90 20.57
C ALA A 260 -10.67 -10.59 19.55
N GLU A 261 -10.62 -11.18 18.35
CA GLU A 261 -11.72 -11.12 17.37
C GLU A 261 -13.01 -11.71 17.95
N SER A 262 -12.93 -12.86 18.64
CA SER A 262 -14.10 -13.52 19.23
C SER A 262 -14.81 -12.71 20.32
N VAL A 263 -14.08 -11.81 21.00
CA VAL A 263 -14.62 -10.91 22.02
C VAL A 263 -14.78 -9.47 21.53
N SER A 264 -14.58 -9.21 20.23
CA SER A 264 -14.58 -7.86 19.64
C SER A 264 -13.60 -6.89 20.33
N GLN A 265 -12.51 -7.40 20.90
CA GLN A 265 -11.48 -6.59 21.54
C GLN A 265 -10.48 -6.09 20.48
N PRO A 266 -10.31 -4.77 20.32
CA PRO A 266 -9.34 -4.23 19.37
C PRO A 266 -7.92 -4.45 19.89
N ILE A 267 -7.14 -5.30 19.21
CA ILE A 267 -5.68 -5.44 19.40
C ILE A 267 -4.93 -5.12 18.10
N PRO A 268 -4.95 -3.85 17.66
CA PRO A 268 -4.47 -3.45 16.34
C PRO A 268 -2.98 -3.77 16.10
N ILE A 269 -2.16 -3.72 17.16
CA ILE A 269 -0.71 -3.99 17.07
C ILE A 269 -0.44 -5.49 16.84
N ALA A 270 -1.18 -6.37 17.49
CA ALA A 270 -1.03 -7.80 17.24
C ALA A 270 -1.50 -8.15 15.81
N ALA A 271 -2.61 -7.54 15.35
CA ALA A 271 -3.24 -7.89 14.09
C ALA A 271 -2.32 -7.63 12.89
N ALA A 272 -1.70 -6.45 12.82
CA ALA A 272 -0.77 -6.19 11.72
C ALA A 272 0.60 -6.87 11.91
N ALA A 273 1.02 -7.24 13.14
CA ALA A 273 2.19 -8.11 13.31
C ALA A 273 1.97 -9.51 12.69
N ASN A 274 0.77 -10.06 12.85
CA ASN A 274 0.38 -11.33 12.23
C ASN A 274 0.25 -11.23 10.70
N GLU A 275 -0.26 -10.12 10.17
CA GLU A 275 -0.28 -9.91 8.71
C GLU A 275 1.15 -9.81 8.13
N LEU A 276 2.06 -9.13 8.83
CA LEU A 276 3.47 -9.10 8.44
C LEU A 276 4.09 -10.51 8.45
N TYR A 277 3.77 -11.33 9.46
CA TYR A 277 4.18 -12.75 9.51
C TYR A 277 3.64 -13.57 8.33
N LYS A 278 2.37 -13.38 7.94
CA LYS A 278 1.78 -14.07 6.78
C LYS A 278 2.46 -13.69 5.46
N VAL A 279 2.77 -12.41 5.26
CA VAL A 279 3.49 -11.90 4.08
C VAL A 279 4.92 -12.45 4.03
N ALA A 280 5.58 -12.50 5.19
CA ALA A 280 6.86 -13.16 5.37
C ALA A 280 6.82 -14.62 4.91
N LYS A 281 5.84 -15.39 5.37
CA LYS A 281 5.65 -16.80 5.02
C LYS A 281 5.33 -17.01 3.52
N SER A 282 4.59 -16.10 2.89
CA SER A 282 4.16 -16.24 1.49
C SER A 282 5.29 -16.06 0.46
N HIS A 283 6.46 -15.56 0.86
CA HIS A 283 7.61 -15.35 -0.03
C HIS A 283 8.67 -16.46 0.07
N GLY A 284 8.34 -17.60 0.70
CA GLY A 284 9.26 -18.75 0.80
C GLY A 284 10.28 -18.63 1.93
N TYR A 285 10.15 -17.61 2.80
CA TYR A 285 10.99 -17.41 3.99
C TYR A 285 10.52 -18.27 5.18
N SER A 286 9.96 -19.46 4.93
CA SER A 286 9.66 -20.40 6.02
C SER A 286 10.94 -20.91 6.68
N ASP A 287 12.04 -20.98 5.92
CA ASP A 287 13.28 -21.64 6.32
C ASP A 287 14.56 -20.81 6.04
N GLU A 288 14.48 -19.62 5.44
CA GLU A 288 15.62 -18.67 5.32
C GLU A 288 15.23 -17.21 5.54
N ASP A 289 16.21 -16.44 6.04
CA ASP A 289 16.07 -15.48 7.13
C ASP A 289 15.48 -14.11 6.71
N PHE A 290 14.68 -13.54 7.62
CA PHE A 290 14.14 -12.17 7.68
C PHE A 290 15.25 -11.12 7.93
N SER A 291 16.39 -11.40 7.33
CA SER A 291 17.74 -10.99 7.66
C SER A 291 18.00 -9.52 7.40
N ALA A 292 17.28 -8.79 6.56
CA ALA A 292 17.63 -7.36 6.39
C ALA A 292 17.40 -6.53 7.67
N VAL A 293 16.31 -6.79 8.41
CA VAL A 293 16.01 -6.10 9.68
C VAL A 293 16.55 -6.90 10.87
N ILE A 294 16.45 -8.23 10.83
CA ILE A 294 17.01 -9.11 11.85
C ILE A 294 18.54 -9.12 11.83
N GLU A 295 19.24 -9.17 10.69
CA GLU A 295 20.70 -9.00 10.60
C GLU A 295 21.14 -7.57 10.89
N ALA A 296 20.37 -6.55 10.49
CA ALA A 296 20.69 -5.16 10.88
C ALA A 296 20.62 -4.96 12.41
N LEU A 297 19.75 -5.70 13.10
CA LEU A 297 19.68 -5.71 14.56
C LEU A 297 20.72 -6.67 15.17
N LYS A 298 20.89 -7.90 14.67
CA LYS A 298 21.91 -8.87 15.12
C LYS A 298 23.33 -8.30 14.98
N SER A 299 23.65 -7.62 13.89
CA SER A 299 24.97 -6.98 13.66
C SER A 299 25.28 -5.86 14.66
N LYS A 300 24.26 -5.14 15.15
CA LYS A 300 24.41 -4.16 16.25
C LYS A 300 24.68 -4.82 17.59
N PHE A 301 24.11 -5.99 17.86
CA PHE A 301 24.36 -6.74 19.10
C PHE A 301 25.71 -7.49 19.09
N GLN A 302 26.21 -7.92 17.93
CA GLN A 302 27.55 -8.52 17.83
C GLN A 302 28.70 -7.51 18.04
N HIS A 303 28.48 -6.23 17.76
CA HIS A 303 29.49 -5.18 18.05
C HIS A 303 29.58 -4.79 19.54
N SER A 304 28.64 -5.24 20.39
CA SER A 304 28.66 -4.99 21.83
C SER A 304 29.21 -6.17 22.66
N GLU A 305 29.43 -7.34 22.05
CA GLU A 305 30.08 -8.49 22.69
C GLU A 305 31.60 -8.57 22.39
N ASN A 306 32.15 -7.68 21.54
CA ASN A 306 33.56 -7.62 21.14
C ASN A 306 34.30 -6.33 21.59
N GLN A 307 33.79 -5.62 22.59
CA GLN A 307 34.49 -4.54 23.30
C GLN A 307 34.58 -4.81 24.80
#